data_AF-A0A356QIZ6-F1
#
_entry.id   AF-A0A356QIZ6-F1
#
_cell.length_a   1.000
_cell.length_b   1.000
_cell.length_c   1.000
_cell.angle_alpha   90.00
_cell.angle_beta   90.00
_cell.angle_gamma   90.00
#
_symmetry.space_group_name_H-M   'P 1'
#
loop_
_entity.id
_entity.type
_entity.pdbx_description
1 polymer ?
#
loop_
_entity_poly.entity_id
_entity_poly.type
_entity_poly.pdbx_seq_one_letter_code
_entity_poly.pdbx_strand_id
1 'polypeptide(L)'
;QRRAKLRRNMFYLVLLAMGLVAPFVAYPVFLMKILCFALFACAFNLLLGYAGLLSFGHAAFLATGGYVTGYLLASYPGLTPELGILAGTLMATLLGVLFGVLSIRRQGIYF
;
A
#
# COMPACT_ATOMS: atom_id res chain seq x y z
N GLN A 1 34.07 -4.30 9.72
CA GLN A 1 32.80 -3.53 9.57
C GLN A 1 32.38 -3.31 8.10
N ARG A 2 33.27 -2.94 7.16
CA ARG A 2 32.92 -2.69 5.73
C ARG A 2 32.36 -3.91 4.98
N ARG A 3 32.87 -5.13 5.23
CA ARG A 3 32.37 -6.38 4.61
C ARG A 3 30.97 -6.81 5.08
N ALA A 4 30.58 -6.48 6.32
CA ALA A 4 29.22 -6.75 6.81
C ALA A 4 28.18 -5.85 6.14
N LYS A 5 28.54 -4.58 5.87
CA LYS A 5 27.70 -3.64 5.11
C LYS A 5 27.52 -4.11 3.66
N LEU A 6 28.59 -4.61 3.04
CA LEU A 6 28.56 -5.16 1.67
C LEU A 6 27.68 -6.41 1.58
N ARG A 7 27.82 -7.36 2.51
CA ARG A 7 27.02 -8.59 2.54
C ARG A 7 25.54 -8.31 2.75
N ARG A 8 25.21 -7.30 3.56
CA ARG A 8 23.85 -6.81 3.77
C ARG A 8 23.28 -6.10 2.54
N ASN A 9 24.05 -5.22 1.89
CA ASN A 9 23.64 -4.61 0.61
C ASN A 9 23.44 -5.66 -0.48
N MET A 10 24.29 -6.69 -0.52
CA MET A 10 24.17 -7.80 -1.46
C MET A 10 22.92 -8.64 -1.17
N PHE A 11 22.60 -8.85 0.11
CA PHE A 11 21.34 -9.48 0.51
C PHE A 11 20.11 -8.68 0.04
N TYR A 12 20.12 -7.35 0.23
CA TYR A 12 19.04 -6.48 -0.26
C TYR A 12 18.96 -6.45 -1.79
N LEU A 13 20.10 -6.46 -2.49
CA LEU A 13 20.14 -6.51 -3.96
C LEU A 13 19.62 -7.83 -4.51
N VAL A 14 19.95 -8.96 -3.87
CA VAL A 14 19.41 -10.29 -4.25
C VAL A 14 17.91 -10.35 -3.99
N LEU A 15 17.42 -9.78 -2.88
CA LEU A 15 15.99 -9.70 -2.59
C LEU A 15 15.23 -8.85 -3.63
N LEU A 16 15.83 -7.73 -4.06
CA LEU A 16 15.28 -6.83 -5.06
C LEU A 16 15.27 -7.50 -6.44
N ALA A 17 16.37 -8.16 -6.82
CA ALA A 17 16.47 -8.93 -8.06
C ALA A 17 15.45 -10.08 -8.09
N MET A 18 15.25 -10.79 -6.97
CA MET A 18 14.25 -11.84 -6.86
C MET A 18 12.82 -11.28 -7.00
N GLY A 19 12.53 -10.12 -6.41
CA GLY A 19 11.27 -9.41 -6.62
C GLY A 19 11.03 -8.98 -8.07
N LEU A 20 12.10 -8.66 -8.81
CA LEU A 20 12.05 -8.22 -10.21
C LEU A 20 11.95 -9.38 -11.21
N VAL A 21 12.48 -10.56 -10.87
CA VAL A 21 12.46 -11.78 -11.71
C VAL A 21 11.21 -12.63 -11.45
N ALA A 22 10.63 -12.56 -10.24
CA ALA A 22 9.38 -13.24 -9.90
C ALA A 22 8.20 -13.02 -10.89
N PRO A 23 7.95 -11.83 -11.48
CA PRO A 23 6.84 -11.64 -12.42
C PRO A 23 7.00 -12.39 -13.75
N PHE A 24 8.21 -12.86 -14.08
CA PHE A 24 8.46 -13.62 -15.31
C PHE A 24 8.26 -15.13 -15.15
N VAL A 25 8.18 -15.64 -13.91
CA VAL A 25 8.05 -17.09 -13.62
C VAL A 25 6.71 -17.43 -12.96
N ALA A 26 6.10 -16.49 -12.23
CA ALA A 26 4.81 -16.65 -11.58
C ALA A 26 3.71 -15.88 -12.31
N TYR A 27 2.47 -16.41 -12.26
CA TYR A 27 1.27 -15.77 -12.82
C TYR A 27 1.22 -14.28 -12.41
N PRO A 28 1.31 -13.32 -13.34
CA PRO A 28 1.56 -11.91 -12.99
C PRO A 28 0.47 -11.30 -12.10
N VAL A 29 -0.76 -11.79 -12.25
CA VAL A 29 -1.92 -11.39 -11.43
C VAL A 29 -1.77 -11.83 -9.97
N PHE A 30 -1.19 -13.00 -9.72
CA PHE A 30 -0.97 -13.51 -8.36
C PHE A 30 0.13 -12.72 -7.65
N LEU A 31 1.23 -12.43 -8.36
CA LEU A 31 2.32 -11.66 -7.80
C LEU A 31 1.90 -10.21 -7.48
N MET A 32 1.12 -9.56 -8.34
CA MET A 32 0.56 -8.23 -8.06
C MET A 32 -0.24 -8.22 -6.75
N LYS A 33 -1.09 -9.23 -6.52
CA LYS A 33 -1.86 -9.33 -5.27
C LYS A 33 -0.94 -9.46 -4.04
N ILE A 34 0.08 -10.31 -4.12
CA ILE A 34 1.06 -10.48 -3.04
C ILE A 34 1.79 -9.17 -2.75
N LEU A 35 2.27 -8.47 -3.79
CA LEU A 35 2.98 -7.21 -3.63
C LEU A 35 2.07 -6.14 -3.00
N CYS A 36 0.79 -6.10 -3.38
CA CYS A 36 -0.20 -5.20 -2.80
C CYS A 36 -0.41 -5.46 -1.30
N PHE A 37 -0.57 -6.73 -0.90
CA PHE A 37 -0.68 -7.10 0.51
C PHE A 37 0.64 -6.89 1.29
N ALA A 38 1.79 -7.12 0.67
CA ALA A 38 3.10 -6.86 1.28
C ALA A 38 3.31 -5.36 1.54
N LEU A 39 2.94 -4.51 0.58
CA LEU A 39 2.98 -3.05 0.75
C LEU A 39 2.06 -2.61 1.90
N PHE A 40 0.86 -3.18 1.97
CA PHE A 40 -0.07 -2.93 3.06
C PHE A 40 0.49 -3.37 4.42
N ALA A 41 1.10 -4.56 4.50
CA ALA A 41 1.75 -5.06 5.71
C ALA A 41 2.93 -4.16 6.13
N CYS A 42 3.71 -3.65 5.18
CA CYS A 42 4.77 -2.68 5.46
C CYS A 42 4.23 -1.37 6.02
N ALA A 43 3.15 -0.82 5.44
CA ALA A 43 2.50 0.39 5.95
C ALA A 43 1.96 0.18 7.38
N PHE A 44 1.35 -0.97 7.64
CA PHE A 44 0.87 -1.35 8.96
C PHE A 44 2.03 -1.53 9.96
N ASN A 45 3.12 -2.17 9.55
CA ASN A 45 4.34 -2.31 10.36
C ASN A 45 4.99 -0.96 10.67
N LEU A 46 4.98 0.00 9.74
CA LEU A 46 5.47 1.36 9.99
C LEU A 46 4.64 2.07 11.05
N LEU A 47 3.31 1.99 10.99
CA LEU A 47 2.45 2.66 11.96
C LEU A 47 2.44 1.98 13.32
N LEU A 48 2.37 0.66 13.38
CA LEU A 48 2.52 -0.08 14.64
C LEU A 48 3.91 0.07 15.25
N GLY A 49 4.95 -0.07 14.42
CA GLY A 49 6.33 -0.07 14.88
C GLY A 49 6.83 1.30 15.35
N TYR A 50 6.37 2.39 14.73
CA TYR A 50 6.84 3.74 15.06
C TYR A 50 5.83 4.60 15.84
N ALA A 51 4.52 4.45 15.61
CA ALA A 51 3.52 5.25 16.31
C ALA A 51 2.87 4.51 17.50
N GLY A 52 2.97 3.17 17.55
CA GLY A 52 2.38 2.36 18.63
C GLY A 52 0.85 2.34 18.66
N LEU A 53 0.19 2.86 17.62
CA LEU A 53 -1.26 2.97 17.51
C LEU A 53 -1.80 1.96 16.50
N LEU A 54 -2.64 1.02 16.96
CA LEU A 54 -3.32 0.02 16.13
C LEU A 54 -4.60 0.62 15.54
N SER A 55 -4.49 1.31 14.40
CA SER A 55 -5.68 1.83 13.70
C SER A 55 -6.32 0.75 12.81
N PHE A 56 -7.57 0.37 13.10
CA PHE A 56 -8.36 -0.54 12.27
C PHE A 56 -8.87 0.08 10.95
N GLY A 57 -8.72 1.40 10.77
CA GLY A 57 -9.21 2.11 9.58
C GLY A 57 -8.41 1.84 8.29
N HIS A 58 -7.22 1.23 8.39
CA HIS A 58 -6.35 0.96 7.24
C HIS A 58 -7.01 0.16 6.12
N ALA A 59 -7.84 -0.82 6.48
CA ALA A 59 -8.56 -1.62 5.49
C ALA A 59 -9.55 -0.77 4.68
N ALA A 60 -10.16 0.26 5.28
CA ALA A 60 -11.09 1.14 4.59
C ALA A 60 -10.38 1.99 3.52
N PHE A 61 -9.16 2.49 3.81
CA PHE A 61 -8.36 3.26 2.84
C PHE A 61 -7.84 2.39 1.70
N LEU A 62 -7.37 1.17 2.01
CA LEU A 62 -6.93 0.22 0.99
C LEU A 62 -8.10 -0.21 0.09
N ALA A 63 -9.25 -0.54 0.68
CA ALA A 63 -10.43 -0.99 -0.05
C ALA A 63 -10.98 0.11 -0.96
N THR A 64 -11.07 1.36 -0.48
CA THR A 64 -11.59 2.47 -1.29
C THR A 64 -10.68 2.78 -2.48
N GLY A 65 -9.37 2.90 -2.26
CA GLY A 65 -8.41 3.13 -3.35
C GLY A 65 -8.41 2.00 -4.40
N GLY A 66 -8.40 0.74 -3.95
CA GLY A 66 -8.43 -0.42 -4.83
C GLY A 66 -9.74 -0.57 -5.60
N TYR A 67 -10.88 -0.36 -4.94
CA TYR A 67 -12.21 -0.48 -5.55
C TYR A 67 -12.44 0.61 -6.60
N VAL A 68 -12.11 1.87 -6.30
CA VAL A 68 -12.28 2.99 -7.26
C VAL A 68 -11.39 2.78 -8.48
N THR A 69 -10.13 2.41 -8.27
CA THR A 69 -9.20 2.15 -9.38
C THR A 69 -9.68 0.99 -10.26
N GLY A 70 -10.11 -0.12 -9.63
CA GLY A 70 -10.63 -1.29 -10.34
C GLY A 70 -11.93 -1.02 -11.08
N TYR A 71 -12.85 -0.28 -10.46
CA TYR A 71 -14.11 0.11 -11.07
C TYR A 71 -13.91 1.02 -12.28
N LEU A 72 -12.99 2.00 -12.19
CA LEU A 72 -12.74 2.94 -13.27
C LEU A 72 -12.08 2.24 -14.46
N LEU A 73 -11.12 1.35 -14.19
CA LEU A 73 -10.46 0.57 -15.23
C LEU A 73 -11.39 -0.46 -15.89
N ALA A 74 -12.33 -1.03 -15.13
CA ALA A 74 -13.34 -1.95 -15.67
C ALA A 74 -14.44 -1.25 -16.47
N SER A 75 -14.88 -0.07 -16.03
CA SER A 75 -15.97 0.67 -16.69
C SER A 75 -15.50 1.46 -17.92
N TYR A 76 -14.22 1.85 -17.96
CA TYR A 76 -13.66 2.65 -19.05
C TYR A 76 -12.39 2.00 -19.62
N PRO A 77 -12.52 1.14 -20.65
CA PRO A 77 -11.38 0.41 -21.23
C PRO A 77 -10.31 1.29 -21.90
N GLY A 78 -10.61 2.57 -22.18
CA GLY A 78 -9.69 3.52 -22.83
C GLY A 78 -8.97 4.46 -21.86
N LEU A 79 -9.20 4.34 -20.55
CA LEU A 79 -8.60 5.19 -19.54
C LEU A 79 -7.17 4.70 -19.23
N THR A 80 -6.20 5.62 -19.22
CA THR A 80 -4.84 5.25 -18.85
C THR A 80 -4.81 4.75 -17.40
N PRO A 81 -4.07 3.67 -17.09
CA PRO A 81 -3.97 3.13 -15.72
C PRO A 81 -3.52 4.19 -14.71
N GLU A 82 -2.72 5.16 -15.16
CA GLU A 82 -2.24 6.30 -14.40
C GLU A 82 -3.40 7.14 -13.83
N LEU A 83 -4.41 7.45 -14.66
CA LEU A 83 -5.59 8.19 -14.20
C LEU A 83 -6.42 7.38 -13.21
N GLY A 84 -6.51 6.05 -13.41
CA GLY A 84 -7.19 5.15 -12.48
C GLY A 84 -6.58 5.19 -11.08
N ILE A 85 -5.25 5.11 -11.00
CA ILE A 85 -4.50 5.18 -9.75
C ILE A 85 -4.65 6.58 -9.10
N LEU A 86 -4.56 7.66 -9.90
CA LEU A 86 -4.78 9.02 -9.42
C LEU A 86 -6.19 9.22 -8.84
N ALA A 87 -7.23 8.72 -9.52
CA ALA A 87 -8.60 8.79 -9.02
C ALA A 87 -8.77 7.98 -7.73
N GLY A 88 -8.21 6.76 -7.66
CA GLY A 88 -8.24 5.93 -6.45
C GLY A 88 -7.53 6.56 -5.26
N THR A 89 -6.35 7.14 -5.47
CA THR A 89 -5.59 7.84 -4.43
C THR A 89 -6.30 9.11 -3.96
N LEU A 90 -6.91 9.89 -4.86
CA LEU A 90 -7.74 11.04 -4.51
C LEU A 90 -8.94 10.63 -3.63
N MET A 91 -9.64 9.56 -3.99
CA MET A 91 -10.78 9.08 -3.20
C MET A 91 -10.36 8.56 -1.82
N ALA A 92 -9.26 7.81 -1.74
CA ALA A 92 -8.69 7.37 -0.46
C ALA A 92 -8.26 8.58 0.40
N THR A 93 -7.70 9.62 -0.22
CA THR A 93 -7.31 10.86 0.46
C THR A 93 -8.53 11.61 1.00
N LEU A 94 -9.58 11.75 0.21
CA LEU A 94 -10.84 12.38 0.65
C LEU A 94 -11.45 11.64 1.84
N LEU A 95 -11.46 10.31 1.80
CA LEU A 95 -11.90 9.50 2.93
C LEU A 95 -11.01 9.76 4.15
N GLY A 96 -9.69 9.84 3.96
CA GLY A 96 -8.72 10.16 5.02
C GLY A 96 -8.98 11.51 5.67
N VAL A 97 -9.27 12.55 4.87
CA VAL A 97 -9.64 13.87 5.40
C VAL A 97 -10.93 13.80 6.19
N LEU A 98 -11.94 13.07 5.70
CA LEU A 98 -13.20 12.90 6.42
C LEU A 98 -12.98 12.25 7.81
N PHE A 99 -12.22 11.16 7.87
CA PHE A 99 -11.87 10.50 9.13
C PHE A 99 -11.00 11.38 10.02
N GLY A 100 -10.05 12.13 9.46
CA GLY A 100 -9.20 13.07 10.21
C GLY A 100 -9.99 14.21 10.84
N VAL A 101 -10.95 14.79 10.12
CA VAL A 101 -11.85 15.81 10.66
C VAL A 101 -12.74 15.25 11.76
N LEU A 102 -13.21 14.00 11.60
CA LEU A 102 -13.99 13.32 12.63
C LEU A 102 -13.16 13.00 13.88
N SER A 103 -11.90 12.59 13.75
CA SER A 103 -11.03 12.28 14.89
C SER A 103 -10.73 13.52 15.75
N ILE A 104 -10.61 14.71 15.14
CA ILE A 104 -10.35 15.96 15.87
C ILE A 104 -11.56 16.37 16.74
N ARG A 105 -12.78 15.98 16.35
CA ARG A 105 -14.02 16.34 17.08
C ARG A 105 -14.35 15.45 18.27
N ARG A 106 -13.64 14.33 18.45
CA ARG A 106 -13.87 13.37 19.55
C ARG A 106 -12.67 13.43 20.51
N GLN A 107 -12.74 14.27 21.54
CA GLN A 107 -11.78 14.27 22.65
C GLN A 107 -12.14 13.16 23.65
N GLY A 108 -11.50 12.01 23.50
CA GLY A 108 -11.58 10.86 24.41
C GLY A 108 -10.36 9.96 24.21
N ILE A 109 -10.12 9.03 25.13
CA ILE A 109 -9.03 8.06 25.01
C ILE A 109 -9.41 7.10 23.87
N TYR A 110 -8.91 7.39 22.67
CA TYR A 110 -9.11 6.56 21.51
C TYR A 110 -7.80 5.88 21.14
N PHE A 111 -7.85 4.56 21.16
CA PHE A 111 -7.03 3.71 20.31
C PHE A 111 -7.66 3.69 18.91
#